data_AF-A0A7U6QNW0-F1
#
_entry.id   AF-A0A7U6QNW0-F1
#
_cell.length_a   1.000
_cell.length_b   1.000
_cell.length_c   1.000
_cell.angle_alpha   90.00
_cell.angle_beta   90.00
_cell.angle_gamma   90.00
#
_symmetry.space_group_name_H-M   'P 1'
#
loop_
_entity.id
_entity.type
_entity.pdbx_description
1 polymer ?
#
loop_
_entity_poly.entity_id
_entity_poly.type
_entity_poly.pdbx_seq_one_letter_code
_entity_poly.pdbx_strand_id
1 'polypeptide(L)'
;MASRKDIYWGSEREWLAPTENRYDSDKDRASLENPLAAVQMGLIYVNPEGVDGNPDPLKTAQDMRTTFARMSMNDEETVALTAGGHTVGKCHGNGDATTLEDEPEAADVKEQGLGWRNPKGNGNAGDTVSSGIEGAWTTNPTQWDHGYFELLLNHNWALTKSPAGAWQWEPTDIKEEDRPLDAHDPSVRRNPIMTDADMALIKDPVYREISEKFHNDPAYFDEVFAKAWFKLTHRDLGPKSRYLGADVPSEDFIWQDPIPAGNADLNADDIAALKSQILDSDLSRRELIITAWDSARTFRASDYRGGANGARIRLAPQKDWAGNEPEQLQRVLEALTRIQSDFDKDVSLADLIVLAGNTAIEQAANDAGIEVTVPFTAGRGDAEAAMTDTESLQT
;
A
#
# COMPACT_ATOMS: atom_id res chain seq x y z
N MET A 1 10.60 -20.78 -1.60
CA MET A 1 10.89 -19.35 -1.78
C MET A 1 11.63 -18.88 -0.54
N ALA A 2 12.77 -18.21 -0.67
CA ALA A 2 13.39 -17.61 0.50
C ALA A 2 12.51 -16.43 0.94
N SER A 3 11.88 -16.51 2.12
CA SER A 3 11.29 -15.35 2.77
C SER A 3 12.34 -14.22 2.78
N ARG A 4 11.93 -12.95 2.59
CA ARG A 4 12.82 -11.83 2.92
C ARG A 4 13.08 -11.97 4.41
N LYS A 5 14.28 -12.43 4.79
CA LYS A 5 14.66 -12.78 6.17
C LYS A 5 14.61 -11.60 7.15
N ASP A 6 14.36 -10.40 6.65
CA ASP A 6 14.62 -9.14 7.32
C ASP A 6 13.39 -8.22 7.44
N ILE A 7 12.16 -8.73 7.26
CA ILE A 7 10.93 -7.94 7.53
C ILE A 7 10.51 -8.13 9.00
N TYR A 8 10.40 -7.01 9.72
CA TYR A 8 9.85 -6.98 11.07
C TYR A 8 8.31 -6.92 11.01
N TRP A 9 7.66 -8.04 11.33
CA TRP A 9 6.19 -8.18 11.36
C TRP A 9 5.56 -7.91 12.74
N GLY A 10 6.39 -7.56 13.72
CA GLY A 10 6.03 -7.40 15.12
C GLY A 10 6.93 -8.23 16.04
N SER A 11 6.83 -7.99 17.34
CA SER A 11 7.65 -8.63 18.36
C SER A 11 6.99 -9.86 19.01
N GLU A 12 5.75 -10.16 18.60
CA GLU A 12 4.96 -11.24 19.19
C GLU A 12 5.50 -12.61 18.84
N ARG A 13 5.33 -13.54 19.79
CA ARG A 13 5.78 -14.93 19.67
C ARG A 13 4.64 -15.92 19.42
N GLU A 14 3.42 -15.41 19.36
CA GLU A 14 2.20 -16.19 19.17
C GLU A 14 1.39 -15.56 18.03
N TRP A 15 0.83 -16.41 17.18
CA TRP A 15 -0.12 -15.98 16.15
C TRP A 15 -1.35 -15.37 16.81
N LEU A 16 -1.83 -14.26 16.25
CA LEU A 16 -3.03 -13.56 16.74
C LEU A 16 -2.94 -13.14 18.22
N ALA A 17 -1.72 -12.89 18.72
CA ALA A 17 -1.54 -12.34 20.06
C ALA A 17 -2.39 -11.05 20.25
N PRO A 18 -2.83 -10.73 21.49
CA PRO A 18 -3.68 -9.57 21.75
C PRO A 18 -3.06 -8.26 21.28
N THR A 19 -3.91 -7.32 20.84
CA THR A 19 -3.49 -6.05 20.24
C THR A 19 -2.58 -5.22 21.16
N GLU A 20 -2.70 -5.34 22.50
CA GLU A 20 -1.85 -4.63 23.47
C GLU A 20 -0.33 -4.85 23.27
N ASN A 21 0.08 -5.91 22.56
CA ASN A 21 1.50 -6.18 22.29
C ASN A 21 2.12 -5.27 21.21
N ARG A 22 1.30 -4.57 20.42
CA ARG A 22 1.76 -3.71 19.32
C ARG A 22 1.10 -2.33 19.28
N TYR A 23 0.36 -1.95 20.31
CA TYR A 23 -0.26 -0.63 20.45
C TYR A 23 0.19 0.01 21.76
N ASP A 24 0.51 1.29 21.74
CA ASP A 24 0.78 2.03 22.99
C ASP A 24 -0.49 2.22 23.83
N SER A 25 -1.66 2.30 23.17
CA SER A 25 -2.95 2.44 23.84
C SER A 25 -4.11 1.83 23.04
N ASP A 26 -4.92 1.02 23.71
CA ASP A 26 -6.16 0.50 23.12
C ASP A 26 -7.22 1.59 22.80
N LYS A 27 -7.10 2.77 23.43
CA LYS A 27 -8.01 3.91 23.20
C LYS A 27 -7.62 4.74 21.97
N ASP A 28 -6.38 4.61 21.52
CA ASP A 28 -5.85 5.33 20.37
C ASP A 28 -5.36 4.33 19.35
N ARG A 29 -6.23 3.97 18.41
CA ARG A 29 -5.89 2.98 17.39
C ARG A 29 -4.84 3.49 16.40
N ALA A 30 -4.57 4.80 16.35
CA ALA A 30 -3.45 5.32 15.58
C ALA A 30 -2.07 4.98 16.21
N SER A 31 -2.06 4.58 17.50
CA SER A 31 -0.86 4.23 18.25
C SER A 31 -0.25 2.86 17.93
N LEU A 32 -0.74 2.18 16.89
CA LEU A 32 -0.11 0.97 16.35
C LEU A 32 1.39 1.22 16.13
N GLU A 33 2.24 0.30 16.58
CA GLU A 33 3.70 0.43 16.49
C GLU A 33 4.13 0.63 15.04
N ASN A 34 4.96 1.65 14.76
CA ASN A 34 5.62 1.76 13.45
C ASN A 34 6.76 0.73 13.36
N PRO A 35 6.92 0.00 12.24
CA PRO A 35 6.31 0.22 10.92
C PRO A 35 5.10 -0.68 10.61
N LEU A 36 4.43 -1.24 11.63
CA LEU A 36 3.38 -2.25 11.44
C LEU A 36 2.13 -1.65 10.78
N ALA A 37 1.43 -2.45 10.01
CA ALA A 37 0.18 -2.07 9.33
C ALA A 37 -0.94 -3.11 9.48
N ALA A 38 -0.81 -4.01 10.47
CA ALA A 38 -1.82 -5.00 10.81
C ALA A 38 -2.04 -5.03 12.33
N VAL A 39 -3.28 -5.27 12.75
CA VAL A 39 -3.68 -5.15 14.17
C VAL A 39 -3.21 -6.30 15.05
N GLN A 40 -2.92 -7.47 14.47
CA GLN A 40 -2.38 -8.64 15.18
C GLN A 40 -1.40 -9.41 14.29
N MET A 41 -0.50 -10.17 14.91
CA MET A 41 0.48 -10.99 14.21
C MET A 41 -0.21 -12.05 13.33
N GLY A 42 0.09 -12.05 12.03
CA GLY A 42 -0.47 -12.99 11.06
C GLY A 42 -1.74 -12.53 10.35
N LEU A 43 -2.32 -11.38 10.72
CA LEU A 43 -3.40 -10.75 9.95
C LEU A 43 -2.86 -9.86 8.83
N ILE A 44 -3.70 -9.62 7.81
CA ILE A 44 -3.36 -8.69 6.72
C ILE A 44 -3.59 -7.23 7.16
N TYR A 45 -4.79 -6.92 7.66
CA TYR A 45 -5.16 -5.57 8.12
C TYR A 45 -5.76 -5.66 9.53
N VAL A 46 -7.05 -5.98 9.62
CA VAL A 46 -7.84 -5.99 10.85
C VAL A 46 -8.37 -7.38 11.17
N ASN A 47 -8.83 -7.57 12.41
CA ASN A 47 -9.53 -8.78 12.81
C ASN A 47 -10.99 -8.71 12.32
N PRO A 48 -11.49 -9.70 11.56
CA PRO A 48 -12.84 -9.65 10.99
C PRO A 48 -13.97 -9.76 12.03
N GLU A 49 -13.67 -10.21 13.25
CA GLU A 49 -14.61 -10.29 14.37
C GLU A 49 -14.59 -9.03 15.26
N GLY A 50 -13.77 -8.04 14.93
CA GLY A 50 -13.56 -6.83 15.73
C GLY A 50 -12.34 -6.92 16.65
N VAL A 51 -12.09 -5.86 17.42
CA VAL A 51 -10.84 -5.71 18.20
C VAL A 51 -10.68 -6.83 19.21
N ASP A 52 -9.60 -7.61 19.07
CA ASP A 52 -9.34 -8.82 19.87
C ASP A 52 -10.52 -9.80 19.89
N GLY A 53 -11.25 -9.90 18.77
CA GLY A 53 -12.42 -10.76 18.62
C GLY A 53 -13.69 -10.25 19.31
N ASN A 54 -13.74 -8.95 19.66
CA ASN A 54 -14.92 -8.30 20.24
C ASN A 54 -15.60 -7.41 19.19
N PRO A 55 -16.83 -7.75 18.74
CA PRO A 55 -17.55 -6.99 17.73
C PRO A 55 -17.89 -5.58 18.22
N ASP A 56 -17.26 -4.59 17.60
CA ASP A 56 -17.53 -3.17 17.79
C ASP A 56 -17.19 -2.46 16.46
N PRO A 57 -18.17 -2.36 15.54
CA PRO A 57 -17.92 -1.84 14.21
C PRO A 57 -17.32 -0.43 14.19
N LEU A 58 -17.59 0.39 15.21
CA LEU A 58 -17.02 1.74 15.30
C LEU A 58 -15.54 1.70 15.66
N LYS A 59 -15.14 0.77 16.53
CA LYS A 59 -13.73 0.56 16.87
C LYS A 59 -12.99 -0.12 15.72
N THR A 60 -13.62 -1.09 15.06
CA THR A 60 -13.10 -1.74 13.85
C THR A 60 -12.88 -0.73 12.72
N ALA A 61 -13.76 0.27 12.57
CA ALA A 61 -13.56 1.35 11.59
C ALA A 61 -12.26 2.14 11.83
N GLN A 62 -11.89 2.37 13.10
CA GLN A 62 -10.64 3.05 13.45
C GLN A 62 -9.43 2.21 13.07
N ASP A 63 -9.46 0.91 13.39
CA ASP A 63 -8.42 -0.05 12.99
C ASP A 63 -8.29 -0.14 11.46
N MET A 64 -9.42 -0.19 10.74
CA MET A 64 -9.42 -0.17 9.27
C MET A 64 -8.74 1.10 8.76
N ARG A 65 -9.15 2.27 9.27
CA ARG A 65 -8.60 3.56 8.84
C ARG A 65 -7.10 3.64 9.05
N THR A 66 -6.61 3.23 10.23
CA THR A 66 -5.18 3.24 10.53
C THR A 66 -4.41 2.26 9.64
N THR A 67 -4.87 1.01 9.52
CA THR A 67 -4.14 -0.03 8.78
C THR A 67 -4.15 0.21 7.27
N PHE A 68 -5.30 0.58 6.70
CA PHE A 68 -5.40 0.93 5.28
C PHE A 68 -4.60 2.19 4.93
N ALA A 69 -4.63 3.23 5.77
CA ALA A 69 -3.79 4.41 5.56
C ALA A 69 -2.28 4.07 5.55
N ARG A 70 -1.83 3.19 6.46
CA ARG A 70 -0.43 2.70 6.46
C ARG A 70 -0.10 1.84 5.24
N MET A 71 -1.09 1.28 4.57
CA MET A 71 -0.96 0.61 3.28
C MET A 71 -1.31 1.51 2.08
N SER A 72 -1.27 2.84 2.26
CA SER A 72 -1.51 3.85 1.23
C SER A 72 -2.93 3.84 0.64
N MET A 73 -3.94 3.47 1.41
CA MET A 73 -5.35 3.57 1.01
C MET A 73 -6.08 4.59 1.89
N ASN A 74 -6.76 5.55 1.26
CA ASN A 74 -7.63 6.51 1.97
C ASN A 74 -9.01 5.90 2.29
N ASP A 75 -9.90 6.67 2.92
CA ASP A 75 -11.23 6.18 3.31
C ASP A 75 -12.07 5.74 2.10
N GLU A 76 -12.02 6.45 0.97
CA GLU A 76 -12.81 6.11 -0.23
C GLU A 76 -12.29 4.83 -0.90
N GLU A 77 -10.96 4.68 -1.00
CA GLU A 77 -10.29 3.47 -1.48
C GLU A 77 -10.54 2.29 -0.55
N THR A 78 -10.58 2.51 0.76
CA THR A 78 -10.84 1.48 1.78
C THR A 78 -12.25 0.91 1.62
N VAL A 79 -13.27 1.77 1.58
CA VAL A 79 -14.66 1.36 1.36
C VAL A 79 -14.81 0.63 0.02
N ALA A 80 -14.19 1.16 -1.04
CA ALA A 80 -14.26 0.55 -2.36
C ALA A 80 -13.63 -0.84 -2.39
N LEU A 81 -12.43 -1.02 -1.80
CA LEU A 81 -11.74 -2.31 -1.75
C LEU A 81 -12.48 -3.34 -0.90
N THR A 82 -13.00 -2.95 0.27
CA THR A 82 -13.78 -3.86 1.14
C THR A 82 -15.05 -4.30 0.41
N ALA A 83 -15.87 -3.35 -0.07
CA ALA A 83 -17.13 -3.67 -0.72
C ALA A 83 -16.94 -4.41 -2.05
N GLY A 84 -15.99 -3.99 -2.88
CA GLY A 84 -15.72 -4.61 -4.17
C GLY A 84 -15.13 -6.01 -4.02
N GLY A 85 -14.23 -6.21 -3.05
CA GLY A 85 -13.72 -7.54 -2.71
C GLY A 85 -14.83 -8.47 -2.22
N HIS A 86 -15.68 -8.00 -1.31
CA HIS A 86 -16.79 -8.77 -0.73
C HIS A 86 -18.03 -8.84 -1.61
N THR A 87 -18.02 -8.24 -2.80
CA THR A 87 -19.08 -8.45 -3.81
C THR A 87 -19.09 -9.90 -4.32
N VAL A 88 -17.93 -10.56 -4.31
CA VAL A 88 -17.75 -11.94 -4.80
C VAL A 88 -17.21 -12.87 -3.70
N GLY A 89 -17.62 -14.14 -3.77
CA GLY A 89 -17.14 -15.21 -2.90
C GLY A 89 -17.89 -15.33 -1.57
N LYS A 90 -17.24 -15.99 -0.62
CA LYS A 90 -17.78 -16.29 0.71
C LYS A 90 -16.65 -16.53 1.73
N CYS A 91 -16.97 -16.41 3.01
CA CYS A 91 -16.15 -16.95 4.10
C CYS A 91 -16.37 -18.46 4.27
N HIS A 92 -15.44 -19.13 4.97
CA HIS A 92 -15.49 -20.57 5.24
C HIS A 92 -15.24 -20.88 6.71
N GLY A 93 -16.25 -21.44 7.36
CA GLY A 93 -16.36 -21.69 8.79
C GLY A 93 -17.39 -22.76 9.14
N ASN A 94 -17.74 -23.64 8.19
CA ASN A 94 -18.69 -24.72 8.39
C ASN A 94 -18.03 -25.93 9.08
N GLY A 95 -17.61 -25.76 10.33
CA GLY A 95 -16.92 -26.80 11.09
C GLY A 95 -16.31 -26.30 12.39
N ASP A 96 -15.19 -26.90 12.81
CA ASP A 96 -14.47 -26.52 14.03
C ASP A 96 -13.02 -26.16 13.68
N ALA A 97 -12.69 -24.86 13.77
CA ALA A 97 -11.38 -24.34 13.46
C ALA A 97 -10.26 -24.94 14.34
N THR A 98 -10.58 -25.42 15.54
CA THR A 98 -9.61 -26.05 16.45
C THR A 98 -9.17 -27.45 16.03
N THR A 99 -9.84 -28.02 15.02
CA THR A 99 -9.55 -29.36 14.49
C THR A 99 -8.73 -29.36 13.21
N LEU A 100 -8.42 -28.19 12.65
CA LEU A 100 -7.53 -28.07 11.50
C LEU A 100 -6.14 -28.57 11.88
N GLU A 101 -5.54 -29.38 10.99
CA GLU A 101 -4.14 -29.78 11.09
C GLU A 101 -3.22 -28.57 10.84
N ASP A 102 -1.92 -28.74 11.09
CA ASP A 102 -0.93 -27.67 11.12
C ASP A 102 -0.86 -26.83 9.83
N GLU A 103 -0.43 -25.57 9.96
CA GLU A 103 -0.14 -24.68 8.84
C GLU A 103 1.01 -25.19 7.95
N PRO A 104 1.16 -24.70 6.70
CA PRO A 104 2.06 -25.31 5.72
C PRO A 104 3.52 -25.53 6.15
N GLU A 105 4.09 -24.64 6.99
CA GLU A 105 5.48 -24.77 7.44
C GLU A 105 5.67 -25.78 8.59
N ALA A 106 4.60 -26.10 9.31
CA ALA A 106 4.58 -27.10 10.39
C ALA A 106 3.97 -28.44 9.95
N ALA A 107 3.26 -28.46 8.83
CA ALA A 107 2.63 -29.65 8.27
C ALA A 107 3.64 -30.75 7.88
N ASP A 108 3.17 -32.00 7.94
CA ASP A 108 3.97 -33.16 7.52
C ASP A 108 4.34 -33.07 6.03
N VAL A 109 5.53 -33.55 5.67
CA VAL A 109 6.04 -33.55 4.28
C VAL A 109 5.08 -34.24 3.29
N LYS A 110 4.24 -35.17 3.74
CA LYS A 110 3.22 -35.82 2.90
C LYS A 110 2.18 -34.84 2.34
N GLU A 111 1.97 -33.69 2.99
CA GLU A 111 1.05 -32.63 2.53
C GLU A 111 1.65 -31.81 1.38
N GLN A 112 2.92 -32.03 1.03
CA GLN A 112 3.60 -31.46 -0.13
C GLN A 112 3.53 -29.92 -0.19
N GLY A 113 3.67 -29.28 0.97
CA GLY A 113 3.66 -27.82 1.10
C GLY A 113 2.26 -27.21 1.26
N LEU A 114 1.23 -28.04 1.43
CA LEU A 114 -0.09 -27.60 1.90
C LEU A 114 -0.17 -27.72 3.43
N GLY A 115 -1.18 -27.09 4.03
CA GLY A 115 -1.49 -27.13 5.46
C GLY A 115 -2.97 -26.87 5.72
N TRP A 116 -3.35 -26.72 7.00
CA TRP A 116 -4.74 -26.51 7.43
C TRP A 116 -5.72 -27.58 6.94
N ARG A 117 -5.24 -28.83 6.85
CA ARG A 117 -6.08 -29.94 6.42
C ARG A 117 -7.19 -30.15 7.43
N ASN A 118 -8.45 -30.13 6.96
CA ASN A 118 -9.60 -30.45 7.79
C ASN A 118 -9.83 -31.98 7.82
N PRO A 119 -9.69 -32.66 8.98
CA PRO A 119 -9.89 -34.11 9.07
C PRO A 119 -11.37 -34.52 9.16
N LYS A 120 -12.31 -33.56 9.22
CA LYS A 120 -13.76 -33.81 9.32
C LYS A 120 -14.43 -33.79 7.94
N GLY A 121 -15.49 -34.59 7.80
CA GLY A 121 -16.27 -34.66 6.56
C GLY A 121 -15.41 -35.04 5.36
N ASN A 122 -15.58 -34.32 4.25
CA ASN A 122 -14.74 -34.41 3.07
C ASN A 122 -13.47 -33.53 3.16
N GLY A 123 -13.36 -32.70 4.21
CA GLY A 123 -12.25 -31.78 4.45
C GLY A 123 -12.18 -30.59 3.49
N ASN A 124 -13.14 -30.46 2.57
CA ASN A 124 -13.24 -29.39 1.56
C ASN A 124 -14.70 -29.20 1.13
N ALA A 125 -14.92 -28.29 0.19
CA ALA A 125 -16.25 -27.94 -0.32
C ALA A 125 -17.18 -27.52 0.84
N GLY A 126 -18.31 -28.22 1.02
CA GLY A 126 -19.25 -27.96 2.10
C GLY A 126 -18.64 -28.06 3.51
N ASP A 127 -17.52 -28.75 3.68
CA ASP A 127 -16.84 -28.90 4.98
C ASP A 127 -15.61 -27.98 5.12
N THR A 128 -15.46 -26.98 4.25
CA THR A 128 -14.29 -26.08 4.31
C THR A 128 -14.33 -25.18 5.54
N VAL A 129 -13.20 -25.10 6.25
CA VAL A 129 -12.95 -24.12 7.32
C VAL A 129 -11.67 -23.37 7.00
N SER A 130 -11.73 -22.05 7.05
CA SER A 130 -10.60 -21.15 6.87
C SER A 130 -10.62 -20.06 7.93
N SER A 131 -11.36 -18.96 7.74
CA SER A 131 -11.46 -17.89 8.74
C SER A 131 -12.32 -18.27 9.95
N GLY A 132 -13.16 -19.30 9.85
CA GLY A 132 -14.14 -19.64 10.88
C GLY A 132 -15.46 -18.85 10.76
N ILE A 133 -15.51 -17.78 9.97
CA ILE A 133 -16.75 -17.10 9.57
C ILE A 133 -17.38 -17.89 8.42
N GLU A 134 -18.71 -17.99 8.35
CA GLU A 134 -19.40 -18.81 7.34
C GLU A 134 -20.55 -18.07 6.68
N GLY A 135 -20.45 -17.87 5.36
CA GLY A 135 -21.50 -17.29 4.55
C GLY A 135 -20.95 -16.41 3.42
N ALA A 136 -21.80 -16.15 2.42
CA ALA A 136 -21.52 -15.18 1.36
C ALA A 136 -22.08 -13.81 1.73
N TRP A 137 -21.57 -12.74 1.12
CA TRP A 137 -22.08 -11.38 1.36
C TRP A 137 -23.26 -11.03 0.46
N THR A 138 -23.27 -11.55 -0.78
CA THR A 138 -24.22 -11.16 -1.83
C THR A 138 -25.17 -12.31 -2.20
N THR A 139 -26.30 -11.97 -2.85
CA THR A 139 -27.23 -12.96 -3.41
C THR A 139 -26.61 -13.75 -4.57
N ASN A 140 -25.70 -13.15 -5.33
CA ASN A 140 -25.01 -13.77 -6.47
C ASN A 140 -23.47 -13.80 -6.26
N PRO A 141 -22.93 -14.69 -5.41
CA PRO A 141 -21.52 -14.65 -5.00
C PRO A 141 -20.49 -14.85 -6.11
N THR A 142 -20.90 -15.18 -7.34
CA THR A 142 -20.00 -15.45 -8.47
C THR A 142 -20.09 -14.39 -9.56
N GLN A 143 -20.74 -13.25 -9.28
CA GLN A 143 -20.98 -12.20 -10.26
C GLN A 143 -20.53 -10.86 -9.68
N TRP A 144 -19.91 -10.04 -10.53
CA TRP A 144 -19.80 -8.61 -10.23
C TRP A 144 -21.19 -8.00 -10.41
N ASP A 145 -21.78 -7.56 -9.29
CA ASP A 145 -23.01 -6.78 -9.26
C ASP A 145 -22.94 -5.79 -8.09
N HIS A 146 -23.99 -5.00 -7.90
CA HIS A 146 -24.05 -3.98 -6.84
C HIS A 146 -24.83 -4.46 -5.61
N GLY A 147 -25.02 -5.78 -5.48
CA GLY A 147 -25.81 -6.41 -4.43
C GLY A 147 -25.22 -6.29 -3.03
N TYR A 148 -23.90 -6.08 -2.91
CA TYR A 148 -23.23 -5.89 -1.61
C TYR A 148 -23.83 -4.70 -0.83
N PHE A 149 -23.86 -3.52 -1.45
CA PHE A 149 -24.39 -2.32 -0.80
C PHE A 149 -25.92 -2.37 -0.63
N GLU A 150 -26.64 -2.97 -1.59
CA GLU A 150 -28.08 -3.21 -1.47
C GLU A 150 -28.38 -3.99 -0.18
N LEU A 151 -27.70 -5.11 0.04
CA LEU A 151 -27.94 -5.91 1.24
C LEU A 151 -27.44 -5.22 2.50
N LEU A 152 -26.25 -4.62 2.47
CA LEU A 152 -25.63 -4.00 3.64
C LEU A 152 -26.48 -2.83 4.18
N LEU A 153 -26.99 -1.95 3.30
CA LEU A 153 -27.70 -0.73 3.69
C LEU A 153 -29.20 -0.94 3.95
N ASN A 154 -29.84 -1.91 3.30
CA ASN A 154 -31.30 -2.06 3.31
C ASN A 154 -31.83 -3.18 4.22
N HIS A 155 -30.97 -3.80 5.05
CA HIS A 155 -31.36 -4.82 6.02
C HIS A 155 -31.01 -4.46 7.47
N ASN A 156 -31.78 -5.05 8.39
CA ASN A 156 -31.47 -5.01 9.81
C ASN A 156 -30.56 -6.17 10.18
N TRP A 157 -29.38 -5.87 10.73
CA TRP A 157 -28.36 -6.85 11.07
C TRP A 157 -28.35 -7.19 12.57
N ALA A 158 -28.30 -8.48 12.90
CA ALA A 158 -28.11 -8.97 14.26
C ALA A 158 -26.80 -9.76 14.38
N LEU A 159 -26.10 -9.55 15.49
CA LEU A 159 -24.90 -10.29 15.81
C LEU A 159 -25.26 -11.74 16.13
N THR A 160 -24.50 -12.67 15.56
CA THR A 160 -24.67 -14.12 15.72
C THR A 160 -23.31 -14.82 15.70
N LYS A 161 -23.33 -16.15 15.85
CA LYS A 161 -22.14 -17.00 15.75
C LYS A 161 -22.22 -17.90 14.53
N SER A 162 -21.11 -18.02 13.81
CA SER A 162 -20.92 -19.01 12.76
C SER A 162 -20.99 -20.44 13.32
N PRO A 163 -21.07 -21.49 12.48
CA PRO A 163 -20.94 -22.87 12.94
C PRO A 163 -19.63 -23.16 13.69
N ALA A 164 -18.54 -22.49 13.35
CA ALA A 164 -17.26 -22.57 14.05
C ALA A 164 -17.15 -21.66 15.30
N GLY A 165 -18.21 -20.91 15.63
CA GLY A 165 -18.24 -20.05 16.81
C GLY A 165 -17.60 -18.69 16.64
N ALA A 166 -17.27 -18.27 15.41
CA ALA A 166 -16.81 -16.91 15.11
C ALA A 166 -17.98 -15.91 15.14
N TRP A 167 -17.75 -14.68 15.59
CA TRP A 167 -18.72 -13.60 15.48
C TRP A 167 -18.95 -13.20 14.02
N GLN A 168 -20.22 -13.07 13.65
CA GLN A 168 -20.64 -12.54 12.35
C GLN A 168 -22.01 -11.88 12.50
N TRP A 169 -22.44 -11.15 11.48
CA TRP A 169 -23.73 -10.49 11.44
C TRP A 169 -24.61 -11.15 10.37
N GLU A 170 -25.88 -11.37 10.68
CA GLU A 170 -26.88 -11.90 9.74
C GLU A 170 -28.10 -10.97 9.66
N PRO A 171 -28.77 -10.89 8.50
CA PRO A 171 -29.96 -10.09 8.34
C PRO A 171 -31.14 -10.74 9.08
N THR A 172 -31.95 -9.91 9.73
CA THR A 172 -33.12 -10.34 10.52
C THR A 172 -34.42 -10.34 9.73
N ASP A 173 -34.43 -9.70 8.55
CA ASP A 173 -35.61 -9.42 7.74
C ASP A 173 -35.44 -9.77 6.25
N ILE A 174 -34.45 -10.60 5.92
CA ILE A 174 -34.19 -11.02 4.53
C ILE A 174 -35.28 -11.95 3.99
N LYS A 175 -35.65 -11.75 2.72
CA LYS A 175 -36.58 -12.64 2.01
C LYS A 175 -35.85 -13.88 1.47
N GLU A 176 -36.61 -14.94 1.21
CA GLU A 176 -36.04 -16.19 0.74
C GLU A 176 -35.38 -16.05 -0.64
N GLU A 177 -35.94 -15.24 -1.53
CA GLU A 177 -35.40 -15.00 -2.88
C GLU A 177 -34.04 -14.28 -2.88
N ASP A 178 -33.78 -13.45 -1.87
CA ASP A 178 -32.57 -12.62 -1.76
C ASP A 178 -31.42 -13.37 -1.06
N ARG A 179 -31.69 -14.54 -0.49
CA ARG A 179 -30.67 -15.42 0.10
C ARG A 179 -29.83 -16.09 -0.99
N PRO A 180 -28.49 -16.08 -0.92
CA PRO A 180 -27.67 -16.85 -1.83
C PRO A 180 -27.96 -18.35 -1.77
N LEU A 181 -27.76 -19.03 -2.89
CA LEU A 181 -27.71 -20.49 -2.92
C LEU A 181 -26.48 -20.97 -2.14
N ASP A 182 -26.58 -22.16 -1.54
CA ASP A 182 -25.42 -22.85 -0.98
C ASP A 182 -24.41 -23.14 -2.10
N ALA A 183 -23.12 -22.99 -1.79
CA ALA A 183 -22.03 -23.10 -2.76
C ALA A 183 -21.89 -24.49 -3.38
N HIS A 184 -22.42 -25.54 -2.71
CA HIS A 184 -22.29 -26.92 -3.13
C HIS A 184 -23.63 -27.67 -3.22
N ASP A 185 -24.71 -27.10 -2.68
CA ASP A 185 -26.07 -27.65 -2.81
C ASP A 185 -27.08 -26.60 -3.35
N PRO A 186 -27.37 -26.57 -4.66
CA PRO A 186 -28.27 -25.58 -5.24
C PRO A 186 -29.74 -25.74 -4.80
N SER A 187 -30.08 -26.78 -4.02
CA SER A 187 -31.41 -26.93 -3.41
C SER A 187 -31.55 -26.18 -2.08
N VAL A 188 -30.45 -25.67 -1.53
CA VAL A 188 -30.39 -24.98 -0.24
C VAL A 188 -30.07 -23.49 -0.45
N ARG A 189 -30.75 -22.63 0.31
CA ARG A 189 -30.42 -21.21 0.44
C ARG A 189 -29.86 -20.91 1.83
N ARG A 190 -28.91 -19.99 1.89
CA ARG A 190 -28.22 -19.59 3.13
C ARG A 190 -28.46 -18.11 3.38
N ASN A 191 -28.45 -17.70 4.65
CA ASN A 191 -28.39 -16.28 4.95
C ASN A 191 -27.07 -15.70 4.43
N PRO A 192 -27.07 -14.48 3.85
CA PRO A 192 -25.84 -13.75 3.67
C PRO A 192 -25.32 -13.27 5.03
N ILE A 193 -24.04 -12.93 5.07
CA ILE A 193 -23.36 -12.47 6.28
C ILE A 193 -22.66 -11.15 6.05
N MET A 194 -22.35 -10.47 7.15
CA MET A 194 -21.42 -9.35 7.21
C MET A 194 -20.44 -9.59 8.36
N THR A 195 -19.17 -9.22 8.16
CA THR A 195 -18.14 -9.19 9.21
C THR A 195 -18.26 -7.91 10.04
N ASP A 196 -17.50 -7.79 11.13
CA ASP A 196 -17.47 -6.54 11.90
C ASP A 196 -16.89 -5.37 11.08
N ALA A 197 -15.96 -5.68 10.16
CA ALA A 197 -15.38 -4.73 9.21
C ALA A 197 -16.41 -4.28 8.14
N ASP A 198 -17.30 -5.17 7.71
CA ASP A 198 -18.39 -4.79 6.79
C ASP A 198 -19.39 -3.88 7.49
N MET A 199 -19.73 -4.20 8.73
CA MET A 199 -20.61 -3.36 9.56
C MET A 199 -19.98 -1.98 9.83
N ALA A 200 -18.65 -1.89 9.92
CA ALA A 200 -17.96 -0.61 10.08
C ALA A 200 -18.33 0.37 8.95
N LEU A 201 -18.58 -0.12 7.73
CA LEU A 201 -18.92 0.70 6.57
C LEU A 201 -20.26 1.42 6.71
N ILE A 202 -21.17 0.97 7.58
CA ILE A 202 -22.47 1.62 7.83
C ILE A 202 -22.64 2.19 9.24
N LYS A 203 -21.69 1.90 10.14
CA LYS A 203 -21.68 2.43 11.51
C LYS A 203 -20.76 3.64 11.65
N ASP A 204 -19.60 3.65 11.00
CA ASP A 204 -18.72 4.82 10.95
C ASP A 204 -19.34 5.91 10.05
N PRO A 205 -19.50 7.15 10.53
CA PRO A 205 -20.17 8.20 9.75
C PRO A 205 -19.50 8.51 8.40
N VAL A 206 -18.17 8.45 8.32
CA VAL A 206 -17.43 8.79 7.09
C VAL A 206 -17.55 7.66 6.09
N TYR A 207 -17.31 6.41 6.52
CA TYR A 207 -17.52 5.25 5.64
C TYR A 207 -18.97 5.09 5.21
N ARG A 208 -19.93 5.47 6.06
CA ARG A 208 -21.35 5.44 5.71
C ARG A 208 -21.67 6.41 4.58
N GLU A 209 -21.18 7.64 4.64
CA GLU A 209 -21.39 8.63 3.57
C GLU A 209 -20.84 8.11 2.23
N ILE A 210 -19.65 7.50 2.25
CA ILE A 210 -19.02 6.91 1.07
C ILE A 210 -19.81 5.69 0.57
N SER A 211 -20.26 4.81 1.48
CA SER A 211 -21.06 3.63 1.14
C SER A 211 -22.40 4.01 0.52
N GLU A 212 -23.09 5.01 1.08
CA GLU A 212 -24.32 5.55 0.53
C GLU A 212 -24.07 6.22 -0.83
N LYS A 213 -22.93 6.90 -1.03
CA LYS A 213 -22.53 7.45 -2.34
C LYS A 213 -22.33 6.33 -3.38
N PHE A 214 -21.59 5.28 -3.05
CA PHE A 214 -21.38 4.13 -3.93
C PHE A 214 -22.66 3.36 -4.25
N HIS A 215 -23.55 3.23 -3.27
CA HIS A 215 -24.86 2.61 -3.48
C HIS A 215 -25.73 3.43 -4.46
N ASN A 216 -25.72 4.75 -4.31
CA ASN A 216 -26.52 5.65 -5.16
C ASN A 216 -25.90 5.92 -6.54
N ASP A 217 -24.58 5.72 -6.70
CA ASP A 217 -23.86 5.83 -7.97
C ASP A 217 -22.96 4.60 -8.21
N PRO A 218 -23.56 3.50 -8.71
CA PRO A 218 -22.83 2.26 -8.98
C PRO A 218 -21.69 2.39 -10.00
N ALA A 219 -21.82 3.30 -10.98
CA ALA A 219 -20.78 3.52 -11.98
C ALA A 219 -19.55 4.20 -11.36
N TYR A 220 -19.76 5.12 -10.43
CA TYR A 220 -18.67 5.71 -9.65
C TYR A 220 -17.99 4.67 -8.75
N PHE A 221 -18.75 3.77 -8.12
CA PHE A 221 -18.18 2.66 -7.37
C PHE A 221 -17.30 1.75 -8.24
N ASP A 222 -17.77 1.36 -9.42
CA ASP A 222 -16.99 0.55 -10.37
C ASP A 222 -15.65 1.24 -10.72
N GLU A 223 -15.68 2.54 -10.99
CA GLU A 223 -14.48 3.33 -11.30
C GLU A 223 -13.49 3.36 -10.13
N VAL A 224 -13.97 3.68 -8.93
CA VAL A 224 -13.10 3.80 -7.75
C VAL A 224 -12.54 2.43 -7.36
N PHE A 225 -13.34 1.37 -7.37
CA PHE A 225 -12.87 0.02 -7.08
C PHE A 225 -11.80 -0.43 -8.09
N ALA A 226 -12.01 -0.21 -9.39
CA ALA A 226 -11.03 -0.55 -10.42
C ALA A 226 -9.69 0.17 -10.20
N LYS A 227 -9.73 1.48 -9.87
CA LYS A 227 -8.52 2.28 -9.59
C LYS A 227 -7.83 1.86 -8.29
N ALA A 228 -8.59 1.62 -7.22
CA ALA A 228 -8.06 1.18 -5.94
C ALA A 228 -7.46 -0.24 -6.02
N TRP A 229 -8.10 -1.15 -6.76
CA TRP A 229 -7.56 -2.49 -7.02
C TRP A 229 -6.28 -2.45 -7.86
N PHE A 230 -6.23 -1.59 -8.88
CA PHE A 230 -5.02 -1.37 -9.65
C PHE A 230 -3.89 -0.83 -8.77
N LYS A 231 -4.16 0.19 -7.95
CA LYS A 231 -3.20 0.72 -6.96
C LYS A 231 -2.71 -0.38 -6.02
N LEU A 232 -3.61 -1.15 -5.40
CA LEU A 232 -3.29 -2.22 -4.46
C LEU A 232 -2.27 -3.21 -5.04
N THR A 233 -2.49 -3.63 -6.29
CA THR A 233 -1.72 -4.68 -6.96
C THR A 233 -0.44 -4.18 -7.65
N HIS A 234 -0.19 -2.87 -7.64
CA HIS A 234 0.95 -2.25 -8.33
C HIS A 234 1.74 -1.25 -7.47
N ARG A 235 1.31 -1.01 -6.23
CA ARG A 235 1.86 0.02 -5.33
C ARG A 235 3.36 -0.15 -5.06
N ASP A 236 3.85 -1.38 -5.04
CA ASP A 236 5.23 -1.75 -4.72
C ASP A 236 6.11 -1.99 -5.96
N LEU A 237 5.57 -1.73 -7.17
CA LEU A 237 6.31 -1.83 -8.42
C LEU A 237 7.15 -0.58 -8.73
N GLY A 238 6.99 0.50 -7.97
CA GLY A 238 7.72 1.75 -8.17
C GLY A 238 7.39 2.42 -9.51
N PRO A 239 8.39 3.03 -10.20
CA PRO A 239 8.15 3.78 -11.42
C PRO A 239 7.49 2.96 -12.52
N LYS A 240 6.57 3.59 -13.26
CA LYS A 240 5.83 2.97 -14.38
C LYS A 240 6.75 2.39 -15.47
N SER A 241 8.00 2.85 -15.59
CA SER A 241 9.00 2.25 -16.49
C SER A 241 9.33 0.78 -16.17
N ARG A 242 8.95 0.28 -14.99
CA ARG A 242 9.07 -1.15 -14.61
C ARG A 242 7.88 -2.00 -15.03
N TYR A 243 6.80 -1.39 -15.50
CA TYR A 243 5.57 -2.10 -15.85
C TYR A 243 5.73 -2.69 -17.26
N LEU A 244 5.33 -3.94 -17.45
CA LEU A 244 5.54 -4.71 -18.67
C LEU A 244 4.22 -5.29 -19.17
N GLY A 245 4.06 -5.39 -20.49
CA GLY A 245 2.89 -6.01 -21.12
C GLY A 245 1.98 -5.02 -21.85
N ALA A 246 1.00 -5.56 -22.58
CA ALA A 246 0.11 -4.77 -23.42
C ALA A 246 -0.98 -4.01 -22.62
N ASP A 247 -1.26 -4.46 -21.40
CA ASP A 247 -2.36 -3.95 -20.57
C ASP A 247 -1.91 -2.83 -19.60
N VAL A 248 -0.67 -2.35 -19.73
CA VAL A 248 -0.19 -1.20 -18.93
C VAL A 248 -1.03 0.03 -19.30
N PRO A 249 -1.75 0.66 -18.34
CA PRO A 249 -2.60 1.79 -18.65
C PRO A 249 -1.77 2.98 -19.13
N SER A 250 -2.31 3.75 -20.08
CA SER A 250 -1.66 4.96 -20.58
C SER A 250 -1.66 6.08 -19.53
N GLU A 251 -2.66 6.12 -18.66
CA GLU A 251 -2.78 7.09 -17.55
C GLU A 251 -1.61 6.94 -16.56
N ASP A 252 -1.09 8.07 -16.09
CA ASP A 252 -0.15 8.12 -14.97
C ASP A 252 -0.92 8.48 -13.71
N PHE A 253 -0.73 7.70 -12.65
CA PHE A 253 -1.39 7.95 -11.38
C PHE A 253 -0.43 8.64 -10.42
N ILE A 254 -0.93 9.60 -9.63
CA ILE A 254 -0.07 10.39 -8.73
C ILE A 254 0.71 9.53 -7.73
N TRP A 255 0.13 8.41 -7.27
CA TRP A 255 0.77 7.47 -6.34
C TRP A 255 1.94 6.69 -6.95
N GLN A 256 2.12 6.73 -8.27
CA GLN A 256 3.28 6.18 -8.99
C GLN A 256 4.49 7.12 -8.95
N ASP A 257 4.36 8.30 -8.34
CA ASP A 257 5.37 9.35 -8.32
C ASP A 257 5.89 9.70 -9.73
N PRO A 258 5.02 10.04 -10.71
CA PRO A 258 5.40 10.20 -12.11
C PRO A 258 6.48 11.28 -12.30
N ILE A 259 7.34 11.08 -13.29
CA ILE A 259 8.47 11.96 -13.59
C ILE A 259 8.55 12.12 -15.13
N PRO A 260 8.57 13.35 -15.66
CA PRO A 260 8.82 13.56 -17.10
C PRO A 260 10.22 13.07 -17.46
N ALA A 261 10.43 12.59 -18.70
CA ALA A 261 11.78 12.23 -19.14
C ALA A 261 12.66 13.49 -19.28
N GLY A 262 13.89 13.43 -18.78
CA GLY A 262 14.87 14.49 -19.03
C GLY A 262 15.69 14.26 -20.30
N ASN A 263 16.57 15.22 -20.61
CA ASN A 263 17.48 15.10 -21.75
C ASN A 263 18.56 14.03 -21.51
N ALA A 264 18.52 12.94 -22.28
CA ALA A 264 19.52 11.88 -22.24
C ALA A 264 20.69 12.11 -23.23
N ASP A 265 20.58 13.12 -24.12
CA ASP A 265 21.51 13.37 -25.21
C ASP A 265 22.63 14.37 -24.82
N LEU A 266 23.15 14.23 -23.60
CA LEU A 266 24.34 14.97 -23.15
C LEU A 266 25.60 14.19 -23.51
N ASN A 267 26.47 14.80 -24.30
CA ASN A 267 27.74 14.20 -24.71
C ASN A 267 28.87 14.48 -23.70
N ALA A 268 30.07 13.94 -23.96
CA ALA A 268 31.21 14.09 -23.06
C ALA A 268 31.66 15.55 -22.87
N ASP A 269 31.58 16.37 -23.92
CA ASP A 269 31.95 17.79 -23.86
C ASP A 269 30.94 18.59 -23.04
N ASP A 270 29.64 18.28 -23.19
CA ASP A 270 28.56 18.88 -22.39
C ASP A 270 28.78 18.58 -20.90
N ILE A 271 29.05 17.31 -20.57
CA ILE A 271 29.31 16.88 -19.19
C ILE A 271 30.55 17.58 -18.65
N ALA A 272 31.65 17.66 -19.42
CA ALA A 272 32.86 18.33 -18.99
C ALA A 272 32.64 19.84 -18.73
N ALA A 273 31.88 20.51 -19.60
CA ALA A 273 31.53 21.92 -19.45
C ALA A 273 30.70 22.16 -18.18
N LEU A 274 29.67 21.33 -17.93
CA LEU A 274 28.86 21.40 -16.71
C LEU A 274 29.70 21.18 -15.45
N LYS A 275 30.59 20.18 -15.44
CA LYS A 275 31.52 19.95 -14.31
C LYS A 275 32.40 21.17 -14.04
N SER A 276 32.91 21.82 -15.09
CA SER A 276 33.69 23.06 -14.95
C SER A 276 32.86 24.17 -14.30
N GLN A 277 31.64 24.42 -14.79
CA GLN A 277 30.75 25.44 -14.22
C GLN A 277 30.40 25.16 -12.75
N ILE A 278 30.23 23.89 -12.38
CA ILE A 278 30.00 23.47 -10.99
C ILE A 278 31.23 23.79 -10.13
N LEU A 279 32.45 23.51 -10.60
CA LEU A 279 33.69 23.81 -9.88
C LEU A 279 33.96 25.32 -9.75
N ASP A 280 33.50 26.11 -10.72
CA ASP A 280 33.61 27.58 -10.72
C ASP A 280 32.55 28.25 -9.83
N SER A 281 31.58 27.49 -9.31
CA SER A 281 30.59 28.00 -8.35
C SER A 281 31.18 28.25 -6.97
N ASP A 282 30.45 28.98 -6.13
CA ASP A 282 30.82 29.25 -4.73
C ASP A 282 30.45 28.11 -3.76
N LEU A 283 30.06 26.95 -4.30
CA LEU A 283 29.65 25.78 -3.53
C LEU A 283 30.87 24.96 -3.07
N SER A 284 30.86 24.56 -1.80
CA SER A 284 31.87 23.65 -1.28
C SER A 284 31.63 22.20 -1.72
N ARG A 285 32.70 21.40 -1.80
CA ARG A 285 32.59 19.95 -2.08
C ARG A 285 31.63 19.23 -1.13
N ARG A 286 31.59 19.66 0.14
CA ARG A 286 30.70 19.08 1.15
C ARG A 286 29.24 19.31 0.77
N GLU A 287 28.88 20.53 0.40
CA GLU A 287 27.50 20.88 0.00
C GLU A 287 27.04 20.09 -1.22
N LEU A 288 27.92 19.93 -2.21
CA LEU A 288 27.66 19.15 -3.42
C LEU A 288 27.43 17.66 -3.13
N ILE A 289 28.31 17.06 -2.30
CA ILE A 289 28.21 15.64 -1.92
C ILE A 289 26.95 15.39 -1.09
N ILE A 290 26.68 16.24 -0.10
CA ILE A 290 25.50 16.10 0.77
C ILE A 290 24.21 16.23 -0.04
N THR A 291 24.10 17.23 -0.90
CA THR A 291 22.88 17.44 -1.69
C THR A 291 22.62 16.27 -2.66
N ALA A 292 23.65 15.76 -3.32
CA ALA A 292 23.53 14.59 -4.19
C ALA A 292 23.12 13.33 -3.39
N TRP A 293 23.73 13.13 -2.21
CA TRP A 293 23.40 12.03 -1.31
C TRP A 293 21.97 12.13 -0.78
N ASP A 294 21.54 13.29 -0.29
CA ASP A 294 20.19 13.52 0.23
C ASP A 294 19.12 13.31 -0.84
N SER A 295 19.42 13.66 -2.08
CA SER A 295 18.52 13.40 -3.19
C SER A 295 18.41 11.89 -3.49
N ALA A 296 19.54 11.18 -3.54
CA ALA A 296 19.58 9.77 -3.92
C ALA A 296 19.15 8.79 -2.81
N ARG A 297 19.46 9.09 -1.54
CA ARG A 297 19.29 8.16 -0.39
C ARG A 297 17.83 7.89 -0.01
N THR A 298 16.90 8.67 -0.55
CA THR A 298 15.46 8.44 -0.36
C THR A 298 14.98 7.17 -1.06
N PHE A 299 15.78 6.63 -2.00
CA PHE A 299 15.46 5.39 -2.66
C PHE A 299 15.38 4.22 -1.67
N ARG A 300 14.31 3.43 -1.79
CA ARG A 300 14.15 2.19 -1.03
C ARG A 300 13.73 1.06 -1.97
N ALA A 301 14.47 -0.04 -1.95
CA ALA A 301 14.21 -1.19 -2.81
C ALA A 301 12.99 -2.03 -2.36
N SER A 302 12.37 -1.69 -1.23
CA SER A 302 11.18 -2.38 -0.71
C SER A 302 9.97 -2.22 -1.63
N ASP A 303 9.77 -1.00 -2.15
CA ASP A 303 8.67 -0.60 -3.05
C ASP A 303 9.17 0.21 -4.27
N TYR A 304 10.49 0.36 -4.41
CA TYR A 304 11.18 1.08 -5.49
C TYR A 304 10.82 2.57 -5.59
N ARG A 305 10.32 3.19 -4.51
CA ARG A 305 10.08 4.64 -4.43
C ARG A 305 11.34 5.41 -4.07
N GLY A 306 11.27 6.73 -4.26
CA GLY A 306 12.35 7.67 -3.93
C GLY A 306 13.49 7.66 -4.94
N GLY A 307 14.61 8.25 -4.55
CA GLY A 307 15.80 8.44 -5.37
C GLY A 307 15.89 9.82 -6.00
N ALA A 308 16.99 10.05 -6.73
CA ALA A 308 17.33 11.38 -7.24
C ALA A 308 16.53 11.80 -8.49
N ASN A 309 15.88 10.85 -9.19
CA ASN A 309 15.08 11.18 -10.37
C ASN A 309 13.83 11.98 -9.96
N GLY A 310 13.48 13.01 -10.72
CA GLY A 310 12.40 13.95 -10.40
C GLY A 310 12.88 15.19 -9.64
N ALA A 311 14.12 15.22 -9.14
CA ALA A 311 14.63 16.29 -8.27
C ALA A 311 13.64 16.70 -7.17
N ARG A 312 12.94 15.71 -6.58
CA ARG A 312 11.92 15.96 -5.55
C ARG A 312 12.50 16.59 -4.29
N ILE A 313 13.82 16.54 -4.11
CA ILE A 313 14.52 17.25 -3.04
C ILE A 313 14.24 18.76 -3.03
N ARG A 314 13.91 19.37 -4.18
CA ARG A 314 13.53 20.79 -4.27
C ARG A 314 12.06 21.08 -3.95
N LEU A 315 11.24 20.04 -3.80
CA LEU A 315 9.80 20.12 -3.58
C LEU A 315 9.46 19.78 -2.13
N ALA A 316 8.27 20.20 -1.68
CA ALA A 316 7.73 19.73 -0.41
C ALA A 316 7.39 18.21 -0.51
N PRO A 317 7.58 17.44 0.57
CA PRO A 317 8.13 17.87 1.87
C PRO A 317 9.67 17.84 1.94
N GLN A 318 10.37 17.26 0.96
CA GLN A 318 11.80 16.97 1.06
C GLN A 318 12.68 18.22 1.25
N LYS A 319 12.31 19.35 0.64
CA LYS A 319 13.04 20.61 0.78
C LYS A 319 13.05 21.15 2.23
N ASP A 320 12.07 20.73 3.03
CA ASP A 320 11.86 21.21 4.41
C ASP A 320 12.29 20.17 5.45
N TRP A 321 12.78 18.98 5.04
CA TRP A 321 13.26 17.97 5.97
C TRP A 321 14.51 18.46 6.70
N ALA A 322 14.48 18.40 8.04
CA ALA A 322 15.62 18.79 8.87
C ALA A 322 16.91 18.06 8.49
N GLY A 323 16.80 16.78 8.11
CA GLY A 323 17.92 15.95 7.66
C GLY A 323 18.51 16.33 6.30
N ASN A 324 17.87 17.22 5.55
CA ASN A 324 18.36 17.75 4.27
C ASN A 324 18.93 19.17 4.40
N GLU A 325 19.08 19.68 5.64
CA GLU A 325 19.69 20.99 5.93
C GLU A 325 19.12 22.14 5.06
N PRO A 326 17.84 22.54 5.22
CA PRO A 326 17.11 23.37 4.24
C PRO A 326 17.81 24.65 3.78
N GLU A 327 18.50 25.37 4.67
CA GLU A 327 19.26 26.58 4.31
C GLU A 327 20.45 26.28 3.39
N GLN A 328 21.19 25.18 3.67
CA GLN A 328 22.28 24.71 2.82
C GLN A 328 21.74 24.24 1.47
N LEU A 329 20.69 23.42 1.50
CA LEU A 329 20.04 22.89 0.32
C LEU A 329 19.55 24.02 -0.60
N GLN A 330 18.89 25.04 -0.05
CA GLN A 330 18.40 26.17 -0.84
C GLN A 330 19.53 26.87 -1.59
N ARG A 331 20.67 27.13 -0.93
CA ARG A 331 21.84 27.74 -1.58
C ARG A 331 22.37 26.90 -2.74
N VAL A 332 22.48 25.59 -2.55
CA VAL A 332 22.92 24.66 -3.60
C VAL A 332 21.94 24.65 -4.77
N LEU A 333 20.64 24.52 -4.49
CA LEU A 333 19.60 24.51 -5.53
C LEU A 333 19.59 25.82 -6.33
N GLU A 334 19.74 26.98 -5.69
CA GLU A 334 19.81 28.27 -6.37
C GLU A 334 21.03 28.36 -7.30
N ALA A 335 22.20 27.89 -6.85
CA ALA A 335 23.41 27.88 -7.68
C ALA A 335 23.30 26.90 -8.85
N LEU A 336 22.82 25.67 -8.63
CA LEU A 336 22.61 24.70 -9.70
C LEU A 336 21.52 25.15 -10.68
N THR A 337 20.48 25.87 -10.23
CA THR A 337 19.44 26.46 -11.11
C THR A 337 20.02 27.55 -12.01
N ARG A 338 20.99 28.34 -11.53
CA ARG A 338 21.71 29.30 -12.38
C ARG A 338 22.52 28.58 -13.45
N ILE A 339 23.30 27.56 -13.08
CA ILE A 339 24.04 26.72 -14.03
C ILE A 339 23.10 26.08 -15.06
N GLN A 340 21.96 25.56 -14.61
CA GLN A 340 20.92 25.02 -15.50
C GLN A 340 20.45 26.04 -16.53
N SER A 341 20.18 27.27 -16.09
CA SER A 341 19.63 28.34 -16.93
C SER A 341 20.66 28.92 -17.90
N ASP A 342 21.94 28.91 -17.52
CA ASP A 342 23.05 29.45 -18.31
C ASP A 342 23.60 28.43 -19.32
N PHE A 343 23.18 27.16 -19.25
CA PHE A 343 23.65 26.11 -20.15
C PHE A 343 22.85 26.08 -21.47
N ASP A 344 23.55 25.95 -22.59
CA ASP A 344 22.96 26.06 -23.94
C ASP A 344 22.01 24.91 -24.31
N LYS A 345 22.08 23.79 -23.59
CA LYS A 345 21.23 22.61 -23.81
C LYS A 345 20.31 22.39 -22.63
N ASP A 346 19.20 21.72 -22.90
CA ASP A 346 18.32 21.26 -21.83
C ASP A 346 19.06 20.25 -20.94
N VAL A 347 19.09 20.52 -19.64
CA VAL A 347 19.63 19.64 -18.61
C VAL A 347 18.72 19.77 -17.40
N SER A 348 18.32 18.66 -16.80
CA SER A 348 17.46 18.70 -15.62
C SER A 348 18.26 19.07 -14.37
N LEU A 349 17.58 19.67 -13.40
CA LEU A 349 18.16 19.90 -12.09
C LEU A 349 18.49 18.58 -11.40
N ALA A 350 17.68 17.53 -11.63
CA ALA A 350 17.94 16.18 -11.14
C ALA A 350 19.29 15.63 -11.60
N ASP A 351 19.65 15.83 -12.86
CA ASP A 351 20.95 15.43 -13.38
C ASP A 351 22.08 16.33 -12.87
N LEU A 352 21.86 17.64 -12.76
CA LEU A 352 22.86 18.56 -12.19
C LEU A 352 23.19 18.25 -10.73
N ILE A 353 22.20 17.92 -9.90
CA ILE A 353 22.40 17.53 -8.49
C ILE A 353 23.34 16.33 -8.40
N VAL A 354 23.09 15.28 -9.20
CA VAL A 354 23.92 14.07 -9.21
C VAL A 354 25.31 14.36 -9.80
N LEU A 355 25.37 15.10 -10.91
CA LEU A 355 26.63 15.46 -11.55
C LEU A 355 27.51 16.31 -10.63
N ALA A 356 26.92 17.20 -9.83
CA ALA A 356 27.67 18.02 -8.89
C ALA A 356 28.29 17.20 -7.74
N GLY A 357 27.54 16.22 -7.21
CA GLY A 357 28.09 15.24 -6.27
C GLY A 357 29.26 14.43 -6.86
N ASN A 358 29.10 13.93 -8.09
CA ASN A 358 30.17 13.23 -8.82
C ASN A 358 31.42 14.10 -8.99
N THR A 359 31.24 15.36 -9.41
CA THR A 359 32.30 16.34 -9.60
C THR A 359 33.08 16.59 -8.31
N ALA A 360 32.37 16.74 -7.19
CA ALA A 360 32.99 16.92 -5.88
C ALA A 360 33.77 15.70 -5.40
N ILE A 361 33.31 14.48 -5.72
CA ILE A 361 34.02 13.22 -5.42
C ILE A 361 35.31 13.13 -6.25
N GLU A 362 35.25 13.42 -7.55
CA GLU A 362 36.43 13.45 -8.43
C GLU A 362 37.47 14.44 -7.92
N GLN A 363 37.05 15.65 -7.56
CA GLN A 363 37.95 16.66 -7.00
C GLN A 363 38.57 16.20 -5.67
N ALA A 364 37.80 15.57 -4.79
CA ALA A 364 38.31 15.06 -3.52
C ALA A 364 39.33 13.92 -3.72
N ALA A 365 39.12 13.06 -4.71
CA ALA A 365 40.09 12.02 -5.08
C ALA A 365 41.37 12.62 -5.69
N ASN A 366 41.24 13.60 -6.58
CA ASN A 366 42.36 14.30 -7.20
C ASN A 366 43.24 15.01 -6.15
N ASP A 367 42.64 15.66 -5.14
CA ASP A 367 43.37 16.28 -4.02
C ASP A 367 44.18 15.24 -3.21
N ALA A 368 43.73 13.98 -3.19
CA ALA A 368 44.43 12.85 -2.58
C ALA A 368 45.45 12.18 -3.52
N GLY A 369 45.66 12.72 -4.72
CA GLY A 369 46.56 12.18 -5.74
C GLY A 369 45.99 10.96 -6.49
N ILE A 370 44.67 10.77 -6.47
CA ILE A 370 43.98 9.68 -7.15
C ILE A 370 43.15 10.24 -8.30
N GLU A 371 43.58 9.96 -9.53
CA GLU A 371 42.80 10.31 -10.72
C GLU A 371 41.67 9.30 -10.91
N VAL A 372 40.43 9.78 -10.88
CA VAL A 372 39.23 8.96 -11.09
C VAL A 372 38.19 9.74 -11.89
N THR A 373 37.45 9.01 -12.72
CA THR A 373 36.23 9.51 -13.37
C THR A 373 35.05 8.74 -12.80
N VAL A 374 34.13 9.46 -12.16
CA VAL A 374 32.90 8.89 -11.60
C VAL A 374 31.89 8.77 -12.76
N PRO A 375 31.35 7.56 -13.00
CA PRO A 375 30.36 7.36 -14.06
C PRO A 375 29.12 8.23 -13.87
N PHE A 376 28.63 8.78 -14.97
CA PHE A 376 27.42 9.59 -15.00
C PHE A 376 26.55 9.17 -16.19
N THR A 377 25.23 9.06 -15.94
CA THR A 377 24.22 8.78 -16.96
C THR A 377 23.15 9.85 -16.84
N ALA A 378 22.96 10.62 -17.92
CA ALA A 378 21.93 11.64 -18.05
C ALA A 378 20.55 11.02 -18.36
N GLY A 379 19.49 11.82 -18.25
CA GLY A 379 18.12 11.47 -18.57
C GLY A 379 17.16 11.51 -17.38
N ARG A 380 17.63 11.93 -16.18
CA ARG A 380 16.69 12.21 -15.08
C ARG A 380 15.85 13.42 -15.45
N GLY A 381 14.58 13.42 -15.07
CA GLY A 381 13.72 14.57 -15.26
C GLY A 381 13.43 15.31 -13.97
N ASP A 382 12.73 16.43 -14.11
CA ASP A 382 12.33 17.31 -13.03
C ASP A 382 10.82 17.20 -12.82
N ALA A 383 10.39 16.56 -11.73
CA ALA A 383 8.97 16.43 -11.38
C ALA A 383 8.40 17.78 -10.89
N GLU A 384 7.10 17.98 -11.03
CA GLU A 384 6.39 19.14 -10.51
C GLU A 384 5.72 18.85 -9.16
N ALA A 385 5.28 19.90 -8.46
CA ALA A 385 4.51 19.75 -7.22
C ALA A 385 3.21 18.95 -7.43
N ALA A 386 2.52 19.16 -8.56
CA ALA A 386 1.31 18.40 -8.90
C ALA A 386 1.55 16.90 -9.16
N MET A 387 2.81 16.52 -9.43
CA MET A 387 3.24 15.13 -9.63
C MET A 387 3.78 14.49 -8.34
N THR A 388 3.63 15.16 -7.21
CA THR A 388 4.23 14.77 -5.93
C THR A 388 3.15 14.72 -4.87
N ASP A 389 2.71 13.51 -4.53
CA ASP A 389 1.79 13.27 -3.42
C ASP A 389 2.52 13.50 -2.10
N THR A 390 2.32 14.67 -1.51
CA THR A 390 3.00 15.09 -0.29
C THR A 390 2.65 14.23 0.92
N GLU A 391 1.44 13.69 0.99
CA GLU A 391 1.01 12.84 2.11
C GLU A 391 1.75 11.50 2.07
N SER A 392 1.91 10.94 0.87
CA SER A 392 2.65 9.69 0.66
C SER A 392 4.16 9.77 0.95
N LEU A 393 4.70 10.98 1.09
CA LEU A 393 6.12 11.27 1.35
C LEU A 393 6.38 11.68 2.80
N GLN A 394 5.35 11.82 3.64
CA GLN A 394 5.52 12.00 5.07
C GLN A 394 5.87 10.64 5.69
N THR A 395 7.11 10.48 6.13
CA THR A 395 7.61 9.30 6.86
C THR A 395 7.84 9.61 8.31
#